data_AF-A0A059LRR8-F1
#
_entry.id   AF-A0A059LRR8-F1
#
_cell.length_a   1.000
_cell.length_b   1.000
_cell.length_c   1.000
_cell.angle_alpha   90.00
_cell.angle_beta   90.00
_cell.angle_gamma   90.00
#
_symmetry.space_group_name_H-M   'P 1'
#
loop_
_entity.id
_entity.type
_entity.pdbx_description
1 polymer ?
#
loop_
_entity_poly.entity_id
_entity_poly.type
_entity_poly.pdbx_seq_one_letter_code
_entity_poly.pdbx_strand_id
1 'polypeptide(L)'
;MSHKLPLILALSGGLGGLYYAKQQGLLDGFSGGAPSGKTAKPDYDKVRSAIEDLLESNPDYDDGSYGPLLVRLAWHTSGTWDKNKKTGGSNGATMRFSPESNWGANAGLNQARDLLEPVKKAFPWISYSDLWTLAGAVAIEAMGGPHIRWRAGRSDVDENNIVILPDGLLPDATQGAKHLRDVFYRMGFNDQEIVALSGGHTLGRCHTDRSGFTGPWTFAPTTFSNMFFTELKNNKWSKKRWKGPLQYEDKSGELMMLPTDMALIWDKKFKPFVDLYADDGDKFAADFAEAFAKLLELGVPFEKNAEEGRVVLQPNSHFVEGGAAKQEGAPAPRRSS
;
A
#
# COMPACT_ATOMS: atom_id res chain seq x y z
N MET A 1 35.27 -35.16 20.32
CA MET A 1 35.76 -33.83 19.90
C MET A 1 34.88 -33.38 18.74
N SER A 2 33.64 -32.90 18.94
CA SER A 2 33.22 -31.56 19.38
C SER A 2 34.00 -30.43 18.72
N HIS A 3 33.51 -29.97 17.57
CA HIS A 3 33.65 -28.58 17.16
C HIS A 3 32.27 -27.99 16.91
N LYS A 4 31.87 -27.11 17.83
CA LYS A 4 30.71 -26.24 17.75
C LYS A 4 31.00 -25.15 16.71
N LEU A 5 30.06 -24.92 15.78
CA LEU A 5 29.99 -23.65 15.05
C LEU A 5 29.19 -22.64 15.87
N PRO A 6 29.57 -21.35 15.91
CA PRO A 6 28.93 -20.38 16.78
C PRO A 6 27.63 -19.87 16.17
N LEU A 7 26.64 -19.74 17.06
CA LEU A 7 25.42 -18.99 16.92
C LEU A 7 25.75 -17.52 16.58
N ILE A 8 25.41 -17.05 15.38
CA ILE A 8 25.43 -15.61 15.08
C ILE A 8 24.00 -15.09 15.25
N LEU A 9 23.84 -14.29 16.31
CA LEU A 9 22.68 -13.45 16.58
C LEU A 9 22.49 -12.48 15.40
N ALA A 10 21.40 -12.65 14.64
CA ALA A 10 20.98 -11.65 13.66
C ALA A 10 20.26 -10.50 14.40
N LEU A 11 20.95 -9.36 14.49
CA LEU A 11 20.38 -8.08 14.88
C LEU A 11 20.65 -7.09 13.73
N SER A 12 19.63 -6.28 13.43
CA SER A 12 19.54 -5.20 12.42
C SER A 12 19.19 -5.61 10.97
N GLY A 13 17.89 -5.58 10.67
CA GLY A 13 17.32 -5.75 9.33
C GLY A 13 17.64 -4.65 8.31
N GLY A 14 18.67 -3.82 8.53
CA GLY A 14 19.14 -2.81 7.58
C GLY A 14 20.27 -3.29 6.66
N LEU A 15 21.08 -4.26 7.10
CA LEU A 15 22.24 -4.75 6.33
C LEU A 15 21.85 -5.70 5.19
N GLY A 16 20.74 -6.43 5.33
CA GLY A 16 20.26 -7.38 4.32
C GLY A 16 19.87 -6.69 3.01
N GLY A 17 19.11 -5.59 3.08
CA GLY A 17 18.69 -4.84 1.89
C GLY A 17 19.85 -4.17 1.16
N LEU A 18 20.84 -3.63 1.89
CA LEU A 18 22.05 -3.07 1.31
C LEU A 18 22.94 -4.14 0.66
N TYR A 19 23.00 -5.33 1.25
CA TYR A 19 23.74 -6.46 0.68
C TYR A 19 23.07 -6.97 -0.60
N TYR A 20 21.73 -7.09 -0.61
CA TYR A 20 20.95 -7.49 -1.78
C TYR A 20 21.05 -6.47 -2.92
N ALA A 21 20.86 -5.17 -2.62
CA ALA A 21 21.00 -4.09 -3.60
C ALA A 21 22.42 -4.01 -4.20
N LYS A 22 23.45 -4.35 -3.42
CA LYS A 22 24.82 -4.44 -3.93
C LYS A 22 25.05 -5.70 -4.78
N GLN A 23 24.44 -6.84 -4.43
CA GLN A 23 24.62 -8.11 -5.13
C GLN A 23 23.91 -8.14 -6.50
N GLN A 24 22.82 -7.39 -6.65
CA GLN A 24 22.06 -7.27 -7.90
C GLN A 24 22.55 -6.14 -8.82
N GLY A 25 23.64 -5.45 -8.47
CA GLY A 25 24.17 -4.32 -9.25
C GLY A 25 23.26 -3.08 -9.27
N LEU A 26 22.24 -3.02 -8.41
CA LEU A 26 21.36 -1.87 -8.22
C LEU A 26 22.09 -0.59 -7.77
N LEU A 27 23.28 -0.78 -7.18
CA LEU A 27 24.20 0.29 -6.79
C LEU A 27 25.38 0.44 -7.77
N ASP A 28 25.51 -0.45 -8.75
CA ASP A 28 26.62 -0.41 -9.72
C ASP A 28 26.36 0.70 -10.74
N GLY A 29 27.16 1.77 -10.65
CA GLY A 29 27.01 3.00 -11.43
C GLY A 29 26.72 4.25 -10.59
N PHE A 30 26.39 4.09 -9.30
CA PHE A 30 26.28 5.22 -8.37
C PHE A 30 27.66 5.65 -7.86
N SER A 31 28.43 6.35 -8.70
CA SER A 31 29.52 7.19 -8.20
C SER A 31 28.90 8.38 -7.48
N GLY A 32 29.13 8.53 -6.17
CA GLY A 32 28.68 9.65 -5.34
C GLY A 32 29.32 11.00 -5.68
N GLY A 33 29.39 11.35 -6.95
CA GLY A 33 29.80 12.66 -7.44
C GLY A 33 28.59 13.59 -7.52
N ALA A 34 28.71 14.78 -6.93
CA ALA A 34 27.73 15.85 -7.12
C ALA A 34 27.54 16.13 -8.62
N PRO A 35 26.30 16.19 -9.14
CA PRO A 35 26.08 16.45 -10.55
C PRO A 35 26.40 17.93 -10.84
N SER A 36 27.53 18.17 -11.50
CA SER A 36 27.77 19.40 -12.25
C SER A 36 27.18 19.23 -13.65
N GLY A 37 26.14 19.99 -13.96
CA GLY A 37 25.53 20.04 -15.29
C GLY A 37 24.01 19.96 -15.25
N LYS A 38 23.36 20.90 -15.96
CA LYS A 38 21.93 21.01 -16.29
C LYS A 38 21.06 19.91 -15.69
N THR A 39 20.24 20.24 -14.68
CA THR A 39 19.36 19.31 -13.95
C THR A 39 18.64 18.38 -14.92
N ALA A 40 19.06 17.11 -14.97
CA ALA A 40 18.31 16.06 -15.65
C ALA A 40 16.89 16.06 -15.08
N LYS A 41 15.89 15.90 -15.95
CA LYS A 41 14.49 15.79 -15.50
C LYS A 41 14.39 14.64 -14.48
N PRO A 42 13.58 14.80 -13.41
CA PRO A 42 13.29 13.71 -12.49
C PRO A 42 12.85 12.45 -13.25
N ASP A 43 13.50 11.32 -12.94
CA ASP A 43 13.27 10.03 -13.60
C ASP A 43 12.57 9.11 -12.59
N TYR A 44 11.24 9.18 -12.57
CA TYR A 44 10.40 8.40 -11.67
C TYR A 44 10.29 6.92 -12.07
N ASP A 45 10.58 6.57 -13.32
CA ASP A 45 10.60 5.17 -13.76
C ASP A 45 11.74 4.41 -13.06
N LYS A 46 12.92 5.04 -12.91
CA LYS A 46 14.01 4.46 -12.11
C LYS A 46 13.68 4.31 -10.63
N VAL A 47 12.92 5.26 -10.07
CA VAL A 47 12.45 5.15 -8.67
C VAL A 47 11.48 4.00 -8.53
N ARG A 48 10.54 3.84 -9.48
CA ARG A 48 9.61 2.71 -9.55
C ARG A 48 10.38 1.38 -9.60
N SER A 49 11.34 1.22 -10.51
CA SER A 49 12.12 -0.03 -10.60
C SER A 49 12.83 -0.34 -9.27
N ALA A 50 13.44 0.65 -8.63
CA ALA A 50 14.08 0.46 -7.34
C ALA A 50 13.11 0.09 -6.22
N ILE A 51 11.84 0.51 -6.28
CA ILE A 51 10.78 0.09 -5.36
C ILE A 51 10.36 -1.36 -5.67
N GLU A 52 10.17 -1.71 -6.95
CA GLU A 52 9.81 -3.06 -7.39
C GLU A 52 10.82 -4.09 -6.88
N ASP A 53 12.12 -3.79 -6.98
CA ASP A 53 13.20 -4.66 -6.50
C ASP A 53 13.18 -4.90 -4.98
N LEU A 54 12.56 -4.00 -4.21
CA LEU A 54 12.42 -4.16 -2.77
C LEU A 54 11.26 -5.08 -2.39
N LEU A 55 10.22 -5.18 -3.22
CA LEU A 55 8.96 -5.84 -2.85
C LEU A 55 9.16 -7.28 -2.39
N GLU A 56 10.01 -8.03 -3.08
CA GLU A 56 10.29 -9.45 -2.79
C GLU A 56 11.74 -9.67 -2.31
N SER A 57 12.43 -8.60 -1.89
CA SER A 57 13.83 -8.65 -1.46
C SER A 57 14.09 -9.50 -0.21
N ASN A 58 13.04 -9.84 0.54
CA ASN A 58 13.11 -10.73 1.69
C ASN A 58 11.95 -11.73 1.68
N PRO A 59 12.16 -12.98 1.22
CA PRO A 59 11.11 -13.99 1.15
C PRO A 59 10.61 -14.44 2.53
N ASP A 60 11.37 -14.18 3.60
CA ASP A 60 10.97 -14.52 4.97
C ASP A 60 10.05 -13.45 5.61
N TYR A 61 9.85 -12.30 4.93
CA TYR A 61 8.97 -11.25 5.43
C TYR A 61 7.51 -11.60 5.15
N ASP A 62 6.74 -11.83 6.21
CA ASP A 62 5.30 -12.13 6.17
C ASP A 62 4.95 -13.23 5.16
N ASP A 63 4.37 -12.84 4.02
CA ASP A 63 3.90 -13.71 2.94
C ASP A 63 4.85 -13.67 1.71
N GLY A 64 6.11 -13.34 1.94
CA GLY A 64 7.15 -13.21 0.93
C GLY A 64 7.20 -11.86 0.22
N SER A 65 6.46 -10.85 0.70
CA SER A 65 6.42 -9.52 0.07
C SER A 65 6.21 -8.38 1.07
N TYR A 66 6.94 -7.28 0.84
CA TYR A 66 6.72 -5.97 1.47
C TYR A 66 5.59 -5.16 0.82
N GLY A 67 5.01 -5.62 -0.29
CA GLY A 67 3.95 -4.92 -1.02
C GLY A 67 2.81 -4.44 -0.12
N PRO A 68 2.15 -5.32 0.67
CA PRO A 68 1.06 -4.91 1.55
C PRO A 68 1.47 -3.86 2.59
N LEU A 69 2.72 -3.92 3.09
CA LEU A 69 3.26 -2.94 4.04
C LEU A 69 3.39 -1.55 3.39
N LEU A 70 3.85 -1.47 2.14
CA LEU A 70 4.01 -0.21 1.42
C LEU A 70 2.65 0.40 1.04
N VAL A 71 1.66 -0.42 0.69
CA VAL A 71 0.27 0.04 0.50
C VAL A 71 -0.27 0.64 1.80
N ARG A 72 -0.04 -0.01 2.95
CA ARG A 72 -0.42 0.52 4.26
C ARG A 72 0.30 1.83 4.58
N LEU A 73 1.59 1.96 4.30
CA LEU A 73 2.33 3.22 4.51
C LEU A 73 1.70 4.37 3.70
N ALA A 74 1.43 4.15 2.42
CA ALA A 74 0.81 5.13 1.54
C ALA A 74 -0.61 5.51 1.99
N TRP A 75 -1.40 4.54 2.46
CA TRP A 75 -2.70 4.78 3.09
C TRP A 75 -2.56 5.66 4.33
N HIS A 76 -1.74 5.25 5.29
CA HIS A 76 -1.62 5.91 6.60
C HIS A 76 -1.07 7.32 6.49
N THR A 77 -0.07 7.57 5.63
CA THR A 77 0.46 8.92 5.42
C THR A 77 -0.56 9.87 4.77
N SER A 78 -1.57 9.33 4.08
CA SER A 78 -2.65 10.10 3.44
C SER A 78 -3.88 10.22 4.35
N GLY A 79 -4.09 9.23 5.22
CA GLY A 79 -5.27 9.00 6.07
C GLY A 79 -5.57 10.10 7.08
N THR A 80 -4.61 10.96 7.37
CA THR A 80 -4.72 12.02 8.38
C THR A 80 -5.45 13.27 7.87
N TRP A 81 -5.77 13.34 6.57
CA TRP A 81 -6.38 14.52 5.97
C TRP A 81 -7.71 14.92 6.62
N ASP A 82 -7.87 16.23 6.85
CA ASP A 82 -9.12 16.87 7.22
C ASP A 82 -9.45 17.96 6.18
N LYS A 83 -10.49 17.73 5.38
CA LYS A 83 -10.87 18.65 4.30
C LYS A 83 -11.38 20.00 4.79
N ASN A 84 -11.85 20.09 6.04
CA ASN A 84 -12.39 21.33 6.61
C ASN A 84 -11.26 22.16 7.22
N LYS A 85 -10.34 21.50 7.94
CA LYS A 85 -9.18 22.17 8.56
C LYS A 85 -8.02 22.41 7.60
N LYS A 86 -7.99 21.69 6.47
CA LYS A 86 -6.89 21.69 5.50
C LYS A 86 -5.55 21.27 6.11
N THR A 87 -5.59 20.25 6.98
CA THR A 87 -4.44 19.73 7.72
C THR A 87 -4.30 18.22 7.52
N GLY A 88 -3.08 17.69 7.68
CA GLY A 88 -2.77 16.29 7.41
C GLY A 88 -2.63 15.99 5.92
N GLY A 89 -2.79 14.71 5.56
CA GLY A 89 -2.59 14.24 4.19
C GLY A 89 -1.12 13.93 3.87
N SER A 90 -0.89 13.48 2.64
CA SER A 90 0.41 12.91 2.22
C SER A 90 1.49 13.96 1.96
N ASN A 91 1.16 15.24 1.91
CA ASN A 91 2.11 16.32 1.67
C ASN A 91 2.79 16.76 2.99
N GLY A 92 4.09 16.49 3.12
CA GLY A 92 4.92 16.90 4.25
C GLY A 92 5.74 15.75 4.85
N ALA A 93 5.37 14.50 4.59
CA ALA A 93 5.97 13.30 5.19
C ALA A 93 6.11 13.43 6.72
N THR A 94 5.03 13.89 7.37
CA THR A 94 5.02 14.23 8.80
C THR A 94 5.19 13.01 9.70
N MET A 95 4.83 11.81 9.22
CA MET A 95 5.08 10.53 9.92
C MET A 95 6.58 10.19 10.11
N ARG A 96 7.52 10.99 9.57
CA ARG A 96 8.94 10.92 9.95
C ARG A 96 9.17 11.37 11.39
N PHE A 97 8.26 12.14 11.95
CA PHE A 97 8.46 12.88 13.18
C PHE A 97 7.43 12.52 14.27
N SER A 98 7.84 12.74 15.53
CA SER A 98 6.96 12.62 16.68
C SER A 98 5.96 13.79 16.73
N PRO A 99 4.70 13.60 17.18
CA PRO A 99 4.14 12.37 17.74
C PRO A 99 3.62 11.36 16.70
N GLU A 100 3.43 11.76 15.45
CA GLU A 100 2.77 10.92 14.43
C GLU A 100 3.49 9.59 14.18
N SER A 101 4.83 9.61 14.17
CA SER A 101 5.65 8.41 14.01
C SER A 101 5.41 7.35 15.08
N ASN A 102 4.89 7.75 16.25
CA ASN A 102 4.72 6.93 17.45
C ASN A 102 3.26 6.61 17.77
N TRP A 103 2.29 7.05 16.96
CA TRP A 103 0.89 6.70 17.15
C TRP A 103 0.69 5.19 17.04
N GLY A 104 -0.18 4.63 17.90
CA GLY A 104 -0.47 3.20 17.91
C GLY A 104 -0.98 2.70 16.55
N ALA A 105 -1.79 3.51 15.86
CA ALA A 105 -2.27 3.20 14.51
C ALA A 105 -1.15 3.06 13.48
N ASN A 106 0.02 3.68 13.69
CA ASN A 106 1.18 3.63 12.80
C ASN A 106 2.22 2.57 13.20
N ALA A 107 1.95 1.75 14.23
CA ALA A 107 2.84 0.69 14.66
C ALA A 107 3.23 -0.24 13.49
N GLY A 108 4.52 -0.53 13.38
CA GLY A 108 5.14 -1.31 12.30
C GLY A 108 5.51 -0.50 11.04
N LEU A 109 4.99 0.73 10.84
CA LEU A 109 5.31 1.52 9.64
C LEU A 109 6.71 2.11 9.64
N ASN A 110 7.43 2.07 10.78
CA ASN A 110 8.87 2.36 10.79
C ASN A 110 9.64 1.39 9.87
N GLN A 111 9.24 0.10 9.81
CA GLN A 111 9.87 -0.87 8.91
C GLN A 111 9.70 -0.47 7.45
N ALA A 112 8.53 0.07 7.09
CA ALA A 112 8.24 0.54 5.74
C ALA A 112 9.08 1.78 5.37
N ARG A 113 9.22 2.71 6.33
CA ARG A 113 10.07 3.91 6.14
C ARG A 113 11.53 3.52 5.99
N ASP A 114 12.03 2.66 6.87
CA ASP A 114 13.42 2.18 6.87
C ASP A 114 13.74 1.41 5.56
N LEU A 115 12.78 0.61 5.06
CA LEU A 115 12.90 -0.12 3.80
C LEU A 115 13.11 0.81 2.59
N LEU A 116 12.52 2.01 2.61
CA LEU A 116 12.60 2.98 1.52
C LEU A 116 13.80 3.93 1.62
N GLU A 117 14.55 3.95 2.73
CA GLU A 117 15.73 4.81 2.89
C GLU A 117 16.83 4.56 1.83
N PRO A 118 17.16 3.32 1.42
CA PRO A 118 18.09 3.08 0.32
C PRO A 118 17.65 3.74 -1.00
N VAL A 119 16.35 3.72 -1.31
CA VAL A 119 15.78 4.37 -2.50
C VAL A 119 15.89 5.89 -2.36
N LYS A 120 15.52 6.46 -1.20
CA LYS A 120 15.69 7.89 -0.92
C LYS A 120 17.14 8.35 -1.09
N LYS A 121 18.10 7.52 -0.65
CA LYS A 121 19.54 7.80 -0.79
C LYS A 121 20.00 7.75 -2.25
N ALA A 122 19.49 6.82 -3.05
CA ALA A 122 19.80 6.73 -4.48
C ALA A 122 19.16 7.89 -5.28
N PHE A 123 17.99 8.37 -4.85
CA PHE A 123 17.26 9.46 -5.50
C PHE A 123 17.05 10.64 -4.54
N PRO A 124 18.11 11.36 -4.14
CA PRO A 124 18.01 12.39 -3.10
C PRO A 124 17.07 13.55 -3.47
N TRP A 125 16.76 13.72 -4.76
CA TRP A 125 15.83 14.71 -5.28
C TRP A 125 14.36 14.41 -5.00
N ILE A 126 13.96 13.15 -4.77
CA ILE A 126 12.56 12.81 -4.48
C ILE A 126 12.25 13.19 -3.03
N SER A 127 11.07 13.76 -2.78
CA SER A 127 10.58 13.93 -1.41
C SER A 127 10.18 12.57 -0.82
N TYR A 128 10.29 12.42 0.50
CA TYR A 128 9.71 11.27 1.21
C TYR A 128 8.20 11.14 0.93
N SER A 129 7.53 12.29 0.85
CA SER A 129 6.10 12.37 0.53
C SER A 129 5.75 11.74 -0.83
N ASP A 130 6.51 12.06 -1.88
CA ASP A 130 6.32 11.42 -3.19
C ASP A 130 6.79 9.96 -3.16
N LEU A 131 7.90 9.64 -2.51
CA LEU A 131 8.43 8.28 -2.42
C LEU A 131 7.44 7.30 -1.77
N TRP A 132 6.84 7.66 -0.63
CA TRP A 132 5.92 6.78 0.08
C TRP A 132 4.61 6.56 -0.66
N THR A 133 4.09 7.61 -1.31
CA THR A 133 2.85 7.48 -2.10
C THR A 133 3.08 6.73 -3.42
N LEU A 134 4.22 6.95 -4.07
CA LEU A 134 4.65 6.17 -5.23
C LEU A 134 4.83 4.70 -4.87
N ALA A 135 5.45 4.41 -3.73
CA ALA A 135 5.68 3.05 -3.26
C ALA A 135 4.38 2.26 -3.07
N GLY A 136 3.34 2.88 -2.52
CA GLY A 136 2.01 2.25 -2.43
C GLY A 136 1.37 1.98 -3.79
N ALA A 137 1.45 2.94 -4.73
CA ALA A 137 0.92 2.78 -6.08
C ALA A 137 1.63 1.65 -6.85
N VAL A 138 2.96 1.64 -6.83
CA VAL A 138 3.79 0.59 -7.43
C VAL A 138 3.50 -0.78 -6.82
N ALA A 139 3.36 -0.86 -5.50
CA ALA A 139 3.06 -2.12 -4.81
C ALA A 139 1.69 -2.71 -5.24
N ILE A 140 0.66 -1.88 -5.41
CA ILE A 140 -0.66 -2.35 -5.91
C ILE A 140 -0.50 -2.97 -7.29
N GLU A 141 0.16 -2.29 -8.21
CA GLU A 141 0.34 -2.77 -9.59
C GLU A 141 1.22 -4.02 -9.67
N ALA A 142 2.30 -4.09 -8.88
CA ALA A 142 3.17 -5.26 -8.81
C ALA A 142 2.47 -6.50 -8.27
N MET A 143 1.50 -6.34 -7.37
CA MET A 143 0.66 -7.43 -6.85
C MET A 143 -0.51 -7.79 -7.77
N GLY A 144 -0.52 -7.33 -9.02
CA GLY A 144 -1.56 -7.63 -10.01
C GLY A 144 -2.79 -6.72 -9.94
N GLY A 145 -2.70 -5.62 -9.20
CA GLY A 145 -3.77 -4.65 -9.06
C GLY A 145 -3.90 -3.67 -10.23
N PRO A 146 -4.90 -2.78 -10.19
CA PRO A 146 -5.13 -1.80 -11.23
C PRO A 146 -4.01 -0.75 -11.27
N HIS A 147 -3.81 -0.14 -12.44
CA HIS A 147 -2.93 1.01 -12.57
C HIS A 147 -3.44 2.19 -11.73
N ILE A 148 -2.60 2.71 -10.83
CA ILE A 148 -2.94 3.85 -9.99
C ILE A 148 -2.42 5.11 -10.65
N ARG A 149 -3.33 6.01 -11.03
CA ARG A 149 -2.96 7.33 -11.55
C ARG A 149 -2.24 8.12 -10.47
N TRP A 150 -0.91 8.12 -10.52
CA TRP A 150 -0.05 8.81 -9.57
C TRP A 150 0.52 10.09 -10.15
N ARG A 151 0.76 11.07 -9.29
CA ARG A 151 1.33 12.36 -9.63
C ARG A 151 2.31 12.82 -8.58
N ALA A 152 3.45 13.30 -9.04
CA ALA A 152 4.51 13.94 -8.27
C ALA A 152 4.15 15.37 -7.90
N GLY A 153 4.87 15.93 -6.92
CA GLY A 153 4.76 17.33 -6.54
C GLY A 153 4.50 17.57 -5.05
N ARG A 154 4.60 16.53 -4.22
CA ARG A 154 4.59 16.70 -2.77
C ARG A 154 5.94 17.20 -2.28
N SER A 155 5.90 17.98 -1.21
CA SER A 155 7.09 18.50 -0.55
C SER A 155 7.18 17.95 0.86
N ASP A 156 8.40 17.76 1.35
CA ASP A 156 8.64 17.39 2.74
C ASP A 156 8.67 18.65 3.61
N VAL A 157 8.09 18.55 4.81
CA VAL A 157 8.18 19.62 5.80
C VAL A 157 9.48 19.47 6.61
N ASP A 158 10.04 20.60 7.02
CA ASP A 158 11.10 20.65 8.03
C ASP A 158 10.50 20.34 9.41
N GLU A 159 11.27 19.67 10.28
CA GLU A 159 10.78 19.26 11.60
C GLU A 159 10.32 20.43 12.48
N ASN A 160 10.93 21.60 12.30
CA ASN A 160 10.59 22.80 13.07
C ASN A 160 9.29 23.48 12.59
N ASN A 161 8.77 23.06 11.43
CA ASN A 161 7.61 23.65 10.77
C ASN A 161 6.39 22.71 10.70
N ILE A 162 6.42 21.58 11.42
CA ILE A 162 5.33 20.61 11.41
C ILE A 162 4.11 21.17 12.16
N VAL A 163 2.93 21.02 11.56
CA VAL A 163 1.66 21.17 12.27
C VAL A 163 1.37 19.88 13.04
N ILE A 164 1.44 19.93 14.37
CA ILE A 164 1.16 18.76 15.22
C ILE A 164 -0.34 18.45 15.19
N LEU A 165 -0.67 17.25 14.71
CA LEU A 165 -2.03 16.74 14.66
C LEU A 165 -2.38 15.95 15.93
N PRO A 166 -3.67 15.89 16.31
CA PRO A 166 -4.11 14.95 17.33
C PRO A 166 -4.06 13.51 16.81
N ASP A 167 -3.82 12.55 17.70
CA ASP A 167 -4.00 11.12 17.40
C ASP A 167 -5.50 10.80 17.18
N GLY A 168 -5.80 9.60 16.65
CA GLY A 168 -7.16 9.12 16.39
C GLY A 168 -7.76 9.61 15.08
N LEU A 169 -6.97 10.19 14.18
CA LEU A 169 -7.42 10.56 12.84
C LEU A 169 -7.59 9.34 11.92
N LEU A 170 -6.84 8.27 12.17
CA LEU A 170 -6.90 7.00 11.44
C LEU A 170 -8.02 6.10 12.01
N PRO A 171 -8.61 5.21 11.19
CA PRO A 171 -9.73 4.40 11.64
C PRO A 171 -9.32 3.36 12.69
N ASP A 172 -10.03 3.36 13.83
CA ASP A 172 -10.06 2.26 14.80
C ASP A 172 -10.82 1.03 14.25
N ALA A 173 -10.10 -0.08 14.13
CA ALA A 173 -10.59 -1.36 13.62
C ALA A 173 -11.73 -1.98 14.44
N THR A 174 -11.86 -1.61 15.73
CA THR A 174 -12.86 -2.17 16.65
C THR A 174 -14.26 -1.56 16.50
N GLN A 175 -14.39 -0.52 15.69
CA GLN A 175 -15.62 0.25 15.51
C GLN A 175 -16.48 -0.27 14.35
N GLY A 176 -17.61 0.40 14.11
CA GLY A 176 -18.56 0.06 13.04
C GLY A 176 -18.74 1.14 11.97
N ALA A 177 -19.80 1.00 11.17
CA ALA A 177 -20.02 1.82 9.97
C ALA A 177 -20.14 3.33 10.22
N LYS A 178 -20.68 3.75 11.38
CA LYS A 178 -20.72 5.19 11.74
C LYS A 178 -19.31 5.77 11.83
N HIS A 179 -18.40 5.05 12.50
CA HIS A 179 -17.01 5.48 12.67
C HIS A 179 -16.27 5.55 11.33
N LEU A 180 -16.45 4.53 10.47
CA LEU A 180 -15.91 4.56 9.10
C LEU A 180 -16.38 5.82 8.35
N ARG A 181 -17.67 6.14 8.40
CA ARG A 181 -18.17 7.39 7.79
C ARG A 181 -17.58 8.64 8.43
N ASP A 182 -17.51 8.71 9.75
CA ASP A 182 -16.96 9.89 10.45
C ASP A 182 -15.51 10.17 10.00
N VAL A 183 -14.68 9.13 9.89
CA VAL A 183 -13.29 9.22 9.44
C VAL A 183 -13.21 9.59 7.95
N PHE A 184 -13.88 8.85 7.08
CA PHE A 184 -13.71 9.01 5.64
C PHE A 184 -14.47 10.22 5.08
N TYR A 185 -15.59 10.62 5.67
CA TYR A 185 -16.30 11.84 5.27
C TYR A 185 -15.52 13.10 5.64
N ARG A 186 -14.74 13.07 6.74
CA ARG A 186 -13.76 14.12 7.09
C ARG A 186 -12.72 14.28 5.98
N MET A 187 -12.30 13.17 5.37
CA MET A 187 -11.35 13.17 4.25
C MET A 187 -11.99 13.59 2.92
N GLY A 188 -13.31 13.42 2.78
CA GLY A 188 -14.06 13.79 1.58
C GLY A 188 -14.46 12.61 0.69
N PHE A 189 -14.47 11.40 1.23
CA PHE A 189 -14.98 10.22 0.54
C PHE A 189 -16.49 10.04 0.73
N ASN A 190 -17.11 9.28 -0.16
CA ASN A 190 -18.50 8.81 -0.07
C ASN A 190 -18.56 7.32 0.33
N ASP A 191 -19.77 6.77 0.52
CA ASP A 191 -19.95 5.37 0.94
C ASP A 191 -19.33 4.34 -0.03
N GLN A 192 -19.39 4.60 -1.34
CA GLN A 192 -18.83 3.70 -2.37
C GLN A 192 -17.29 3.68 -2.31
N GLU A 193 -16.67 4.84 -2.17
CA GLU A 193 -15.21 4.98 -2.05
C GLU A 193 -14.69 4.38 -0.75
N ILE A 194 -15.44 4.47 0.36
CA ILE A 194 -15.12 3.80 1.63
C ILE A 194 -15.02 2.30 1.40
N VAL A 195 -16.07 1.70 0.83
CA VAL A 195 -16.11 0.25 0.61
C VAL A 195 -15.03 -0.18 -0.38
N ALA A 196 -14.78 0.60 -1.44
CA ALA A 196 -13.70 0.33 -2.39
C ALA A 196 -12.34 0.29 -1.66
N LEU A 197 -12.00 1.35 -0.90
CA LEU A 197 -10.73 1.44 -0.18
C LEU A 197 -10.57 0.35 0.90
N SER A 198 -11.65 -0.07 1.56
CA SER A 198 -11.62 -1.24 2.46
C SER A 198 -11.20 -2.53 1.75
N GLY A 199 -11.43 -2.63 0.44
CA GLY A 199 -10.93 -3.73 -0.39
C GLY A 199 -9.41 -3.85 -0.42
N GLY A 200 -8.66 -2.82 0.01
CA GLY A 200 -7.22 -2.92 0.24
C GLY A 200 -6.83 -4.01 1.24
N HIS A 201 -7.75 -4.43 2.12
CA HIS A 201 -7.59 -5.61 2.99
C HIS A 201 -7.55 -6.94 2.20
N THR A 202 -7.70 -6.95 0.88
CA THR A 202 -7.31 -8.13 0.08
C THR A 202 -5.82 -8.46 0.23
N LEU A 203 -5.02 -7.49 0.68
CA LEU A 203 -3.57 -7.57 0.82
C LEU A 203 -3.15 -7.70 2.30
N GLY A 204 -2.14 -8.53 2.54
CA GLY A 204 -1.43 -8.65 3.80
C GLY A 204 -2.23 -9.31 4.91
N ARG A 205 -1.85 -8.95 6.14
CA ARG A 205 -2.36 -9.54 7.38
C ARG A 205 -2.20 -8.59 8.56
N CYS A 206 -2.92 -8.88 9.64
CA CYS A 206 -2.66 -8.25 10.94
C CYS A 206 -1.60 -8.99 11.75
N HIS A 207 -0.93 -8.22 12.61
CA HIS A 207 0.06 -8.71 13.57
C HIS A 207 -0.27 -8.24 14.98
N THR A 208 -0.10 -9.14 15.96
CA THR A 208 -0.48 -8.90 17.36
C THR A 208 0.38 -7.83 18.02
N ASP A 209 1.66 -7.75 17.65
CA ASP A 209 2.63 -6.76 18.14
C ASP A 209 2.44 -5.36 17.54
N ARG A 210 1.66 -5.24 16.46
CA ARG A 210 1.37 -3.96 15.79
C ARG A 210 -0.02 -3.44 16.13
N SER A 211 -1.03 -4.29 15.92
CA SER A 211 -2.45 -3.90 15.98
C SER A 211 -3.25 -4.62 17.06
N GLY A 212 -2.67 -5.64 17.70
CA GLY A 212 -3.38 -6.57 18.57
C GLY A 212 -4.18 -7.64 17.82
N PHE A 213 -4.54 -7.43 16.54
CA PHE A 213 -5.22 -8.41 15.69
C PHE A 213 -4.24 -9.41 15.06
N THR A 214 -4.75 -10.50 14.47
CA THR A 214 -3.88 -11.51 13.85
C THR A 214 -4.51 -12.22 12.65
N GLY A 215 -3.70 -12.51 11.64
CA GLY A 215 -4.07 -13.34 10.49
C GLY A 215 -4.41 -12.54 9.24
N PRO A 216 -4.44 -13.21 8.08
CA PRO A 216 -4.80 -12.61 6.81
C PRO A 216 -6.32 -12.53 6.62
N TRP A 217 -6.74 -11.62 5.74
CA TRP A 217 -8.14 -11.54 5.30
C TRP A 217 -8.47 -12.49 4.15
N THR A 218 -7.46 -12.84 3.34
CA THR A 218 -7.60 -13.66 2.13
C THR A 218 -6.54 -14.77 2.11
N PHE A 219 -6.76 -15.80 1.28
CA PHE A 219 -5.77 -16.86 1.05
C PHE A 219 -4.61 -16.44 0.14
N ALA A 220 -4.68 -15.26 -0.48
CA ALA A 220 -3.67 -14.72 -1.38
C ALA A 220 -3.25 -13.30 -0.95
N PRO A 221 -2.60 -13.14 0.22
CA PRO A 221 -2.32 -11.83 0.82
C PRO A 221 -1.31 -10.97 0.02
N THR A 222 -0.68 -11.52 -1.01
CA THR A 222 0.24 -10.79 -1.91
C THR A 222 -0.33 -10.64 -3.33
N THR A 223 -1.63 -10.91 -3.52
CA THR A 223 -2.32 -10.74 -4.80
C THR A 223 -3.50 -9.80 -4.65
N PHE A 224 -3.49 -8.71 -5.41
CA PHE A 224 -4.62 -7.80 -5.48
C PHE A 224 -5.76 -8.46 -6.26
N SER A 225 -6.90 -8.63 -5.61
CA SER A 225 -8.10 -9.19 -6.21
C SER A 225 -9.33 -8.74 -5.44
N ASN A 226 -10.52 -9.10 -5.90
CA ASN A 226 -11.75 -8.87 -5.14
C ASN A 226 -12.00 -9.93 -4.04
N MET A 227 -11.00 -10.77 -3.72
CA MET A 227 -11.15 -11.87 -2.74
C MET A 227 -11.62 -11.39 -1.37
N PHE A 228 -11.19 -10.21 -0.92
CA PHE A 228 -11.70 -9.64 0.33
C PHE A 228 -13.24 -9.58 0.37
N PHE A 229 -13.88 -9.12 -0.71
CA PHE A 229 -15.34 -9.03 -0.77
C PHE A 229 -15.99 -10.39 -0.96
N THR A 230 -15.40 -11.29 -1.76
CA THR A 230 -15.95 -12.64 -1.96
C THR A 230 -15.93 -13.43 -0.66
N GLU A 231 -14.82 -13.39 0.08
CA GLU A 231 -14.70 -14.06 1.39
C GLU A 231 -15.65 -13.41 2.41
N LEU A 232 -15.68 -12.08 2.50
CA LEU A 232 -16.57 -11.36 3.42
C LEU A 232 -18.04 -11.69 3.19
N LYS A 233 -18.48 -11.76 1.91
CA LYS A 233 -19.87 -12.05 1.51
C LYS A 233 -20.25 -13.51 1.71
N ASN A 234 -19.37 -14.45 1.36
CA ASN A 234 -19.74 -15.87 1.20
C ASN A 234 -19.43 -16.73 2.43
N ASN A 235 -18.49 -16.33 3.28
CA ASN A 235 -18.17 -17.09 4.48
C ASN A 235 -19.16 -16.86 5.63
N LYS A 236 -19.25 -17.87 6.48
CA LYS A 236 -19.90 -17.75 7.79
C LYS A 236 -18.88 -17.33 8.82
N TRP A 237 -19.00 -16.09 9.27
CA TRP A 237 -18.11 -15.49 10.25
C TRP A 237 -18.56 -15.76 11.68
N SER A 238 -17.62 -16.16 12.54
CA SER A 238 -17.86 -16.36 13.97
C SER A 238 -16.89 -15.53 14.79
N LYS A 239 -17.27 -15.15 16.01
CA LYS A 239 -16.37 -14.40 16.90
C LYS A 239 -15.24 -15.32 17.36
N LYS A 240 -14.00 -14.92 17.09
CA LYS A 240 -12.80 -15.61 17.55
C LYS A 240 -12.75 -15.64 19.07
N ARG A 241 -12.51 -16.81 19.65
CA ARG A 241 -12.38 -16.99 21.11
C ARG A 241 -10.92 -16.97 21.53
N TRP A 242 -10.44 -15.80 21.95
CA TRP A 242 -9.03 -15.57 22.26
C TRP A 242 -8.83 -14.36 23.20
N LYS A 243 -7.57 -14.02 23.51
CA LYS A 243 -7.21 -12.92 24.43
C LYS A 243 -7.02 -11.57 23.74
N GLY A 244 -7.05 -11.52 22.41
CA GLY A 244 -6.92 -10.30 21.64
C GLY A 244 -8.24 -9.51 21.54
N PRO A 245 -8.26 -8.42 20.76
CA PRO A 245 -9.47 -7.66 20.48
C PRO A 245 -10.54 -8.52 19.78
N LEU A 246 -11.78 -8.04 19.75
CA LEU A 246 -12.86 -8.70 19.02
C LEU A 246 -12.48 -8.85 17.54
N GLN A 247 -12.30 -10.09 17.10
CA GLN A 247 -11.97 -10.46 15.74
C GLN A 247 -12.96 -11.54 15.29
N TYR A 248 -13.25 -11.60 14.00
CA TYR A 248 -14.04 -12.66 13.40
C TYR A 248 -13.12 -13.63 12.66
N GLU A 249 -13.50 -14.89 12.64
CA GLU A 249 -12.82 -15.96 11.90
C GLU A 249 -13.83 -16.75 11.08
N ASP A 250 -13.35 -17.28 9.96
CA ASP A 250 -14.11 -18.18 9.11
C ASP A 250 -14.23 -19.56 9.77
N LYS A 251 -14.77 -20.55 9.05
CA LYS A 251 -14.95 -21.89 9.60
C LYS A 251 -13.63 -22.65 9.79
N SER A 252 -12.62 -22.43 8.94
CA SER A 252 -11.30 -23.06 9.11
C SER A 252 -10.49 -22.38 10.21
N GLY A 253 -10.74 -21.09 10.46
CA GLY A 253 -9.97 -20.27 11.39
C GLY A 253 -8.71 -19.69 10.76
N GLU A 254 -8.54 -19.86 9.45
CA GLU A 254 -7.38 -19.37 8.69
C GLU A 254 -7.57 -17.92 8.24
N LEU A 255 -8.82 -17.52 7.93
CA LEU A 255 -9.15 -16.16 7.54
C LEU A 255 -9.73 -15.37 8.71
N MET A 256 -9.55 -14.06 8.66
CA MET A 256 -10.10 -13.17 9.66
C MET A 256 -10.81 -11.95 9.06
N MET A 257 -11.69 -11.36 9.85
CA MET A 257 -12.28 -10.05 9.58
C MET A 257 -12.26 -9.19 10.85
N LEU A 258 -11.99 -7.90 10.69
CA LEU A 258 -12.12 -6.91 11.75
C LEU A 258 -13.59 -6.54 11.99
N PRO A 259 -13.95 -5.98 13.15
CA PRO A 259 -15.28 -5.41 13.37
C PRO A 259 -15.69 -4.37 12.33
N THR A 260 -14.74 -3.56 11.85
CA THR A 260 -14.94 -2.59 10.76
C THR A 260 -15.21 -3.26 9.42
N ASP A 261 -14.57 -4.39 9.10
CA ASP A 261 -14.85 -5.16 7.87
C ASP A 261 -16.26 -5.75 7.92
N MET A 262 -16.62 -6.36 9.05
CA MET A 262 -17.96 -6.90 9.25
C MET A 262 -19.05 -5.82 9.15
N ALA A 263 -18.75 -4.59 9.56
CA ALA A 263 -19.67 -3.47 9.42
C ALA A 263 -20.04 -3.16 7.96
N LEU A 264 -19.21 -3.53 6.98
CA LEU A 264 -19.48 -3.33 5.56
C LEU A 264 -20.68 -4.17 5.08
N ILE A 265 -20.87 -5.38 5.63
CA ILE A 265 -22.02 -6.24 5.29
C ILE A 265 -23.22 -6.05 6.20
N TRP A 266 -23.04 -5.50 7.41
CA TRP A 266 -24.15 -5.22 8.33
C TRP A 266 -24.82 -3.87 8.06
N ASP A 267 -24.09 -2.90 7.52
CA ASP A 267 -24.65 -1.61 7.15
C ASP A 267 -25.38 -1.68 5.80
N LYS A 268 -26.64 -1.26 5.80
CA LYS A 268 -27.53 -1.36 4.62
C LYS A 268 -27.06 -0.54 3.42
N LYS A 269 -26.23 0.50 3.60
CA LYS A 269 -25.73 1.33 2.51
C LYS A 269 -24.36 0.90 2.01
N PHE A 270 -23.54 0.29 2.86
CA PHE A 270 -22.27 -0.32 2.43
C PHE A 270 -22.48 -1.65 1.73
N LYS A 271 -23.39 -2.49 2.23
CA LYS A 271 -23.59 -3.85 1.72
C LYS A 271 -23.80 -3.94 0.20
N PRO A 272 -24.57 -3.05 -0.47
CA PRO A 272 -24.72 -3.10 -1.92
C PRO A 272 -23.40 -2.96 -2.69
N PHE A 273 -22.43 -2.19 -2.18
CA PHE A 273 -21.11 -2.07 -2.80
C PHE A 273 -20.24 -3.29 -2.54
N VAL A 274 -20.35 -3.91 -1.35
CA VAL A 274 -19.70 -5.20 -1.08
C VAL A 274 -20.23 -6.27 -2.04
N ASP A 275 -21.55 -6.34 -2.23
CA ASP A 275 -22.17 -7.29 -3.16
C ASP A 275 -21.69 -7.04 -4.59
N LEU A 276 -21.64 -5.77 -5.02
CA LEU A 276 -21.12 -5.37 -6.34
C LEU A 276 -19.68 -5.83 -6.56
N TYR A 277 -18.77 -5.51 -5.64
CA TYR A 277 -17.35 -5.82 -5.81
C TYR A 277 -17.04 -7.31 -5.67
N ALA A 278 -17.82 -8.04 -4.88
CA ALA A 278 -17.72 -9.51 -4.83
C ALA A 278 -18.12 -10.15 -6.17
N ASP A 279 -19.10 -9.58 -6.87
CA ASP A 279 -19.61 -10.12 -8.14
C ASP A 279 -18.87 -9.59 -9.37
N ASP A 280 -18.19 -8.45 -9.25
CA ASP A 280 -17.48 -7.76 -10.35
C ASP A 280 -16.11 -7.23 -9.88
N GLY A 281 -15.08 -8.03 -10.14
CA GLY A 281 -13.69 -7.71 -9.79
C GLY A 281 -13.09 -6.57 -10.61
N ASP A 282 -13.51 -6.40 -11.86
CA ASP A 282 -13.04 -5.31 -12.73
C ASP A 282 -13.60 -3.97 -12.23
N LYS A 283 -14.89 -3.97 -11.85
CA LYS A 283 -15.52 -2.79 -11.24
C LYS A 283 -14.85 -2.42 -9.92
N PHE A 284 -14.52 -3.41 -9.07
CA PHE A 284 -13.74 -3.17 -7.85
C PHE A 284 -12.40 -2.53 -8.19
N ALA A 285 -11.62 -3.11 -9.10
CA ALA A 285 -10.30 -2.62 -9.45
C ALA A 285 -10.36 -1.17 -9.98
N ALA A 286 -11.30 -0.87 -10.88
CA ALA A 286 -11.48 0.49 -11.40
C ALA A 286 -11.82 1.50 -10.30
N ASP A 287 -12.76 1.17 -9.41
CA ASP A 287 -13.20 2.06 -8.33
C ASP A 287 -12.14 2.22 -7.24
N PHE A 288 -11.41 1.15 -6.92
CA PHE A 288 -10.27 1.21 -6.01
C PHE A 288 -9.19 2.12 -6.56
N ALA A 289 -8.86 2.01 -7.85
CA ALA A 289 -7.83 2.84 -8.47
C ALA A 289 -8.15 4.34 -8.37
N GLU A 290 -9.40 4.71 -8.65
CA GLU A 290 -9.86 6.10 -8.54
C GLU A 290 -9.85 6.58 -7.08
N ALA A 291 -10.38 5.78 -6.14
CA ALA A 291 -10.43 6.15 -4.74
C ALA A 291 -9.03 6.24 -4.10
N PHE A 292 -8.13 5.34 -4.47
CA PHE A 292 -6.74 5.32 -3.97
C PHE A 292 -5.93 6.46 -4.60
N ALA A 293 -6.08 6.75 -5.89
CA ALA A 293 -5.47 7.94 -6.50
C ALA A 293 -5.95 9.23 -5.80
N LYS A 294 -7.26 9.37 -5.59
CA LYS A 294 -7.84 10.49 -4.83
C LYS A 294 -7.25 10.60 -3.43
N LEU A 295 -7.14 9.49 -2.70
CA LEU A 295 -6.53 9.44 -1.37
C LEU A 295 -5.12 10.02 -1.37
N LEU A 296 -4.27 9.54 -2.27
CA LEU A 296 -2.86 9.94 -2.31
C LEU A 296 -2.74 11.44 -2.60
N GLU A 297 -3.70 12.05 -3.29
CA GLU A 297 -3.71 13.48 -3.65
C GLU A 297 -4.38 14.40 -2.62
N LEU A 298 -4.95 13.87 -1.52
CA LEU A 298 -5.61 14.69 -0.51
C LEU A 298 -4.64 15.69 0.14
N GLY A 299 -4.96 16.98 0.00
CA GLY A 299 -4.19 18.07 0.61
C GLY A 299 -2.94 18.48 -0.16
N VAL A 300 -2.67 17.90 -1.33
CA VAL A 300 -1.51 18.25 -2.15
C VAL A 300 -1.79 19.53 -2.97
N PRO A 301 -0.92 20.56 -2.91
CA PRO A 301 -1.16 21.86 -3.54
C PRO A 301 -0.80 21.85 -5.04
N PHE A 302 -1.45 20.99 -5.83
CA PHE A 302 -1.26 20.97 -7.28
C PHE A 302 -1.81 22.25 -7.93
N GLU A 303 -1.10 22.77 -8.94
CA GLU A 303 -1.59 23.91 -9.72
C GLU A 303 -2.89 23.54 -10.45
N LYS A 304 -3.89 24.45 -10.41
CA LYS A 304 -5.16 24.29 -11.13
C LYS A 304 -4.84 24.24 -12.63
N ASN A 305 -5.04 23.07 -13.25
CA ASN A 305 -4.78 22.72 -14.66
C ASN A 305 -3.46 21.97 -14.95
N ALA A 306 -2.69 21.57 -13.94
CA ALA A 306 -1.54 20.70 -14.15
C ALA A 306 -1.96 19.24 -14.40
N GLU A 307 -2.58 18.97 -15.56
CA GLU A 307 -2.47 17.65 -16.21
C GLU A 307 -0.99 17.32 -16.48
N GLU A 308 -0.17 18.35 -16.70
CA GLU A 308 1.29 18.28 -16.93
C GLU A 308 2.10 17.68 -15.76
N GLY A 309 1.55 17.61 -14.55
CA GLY A 309 2.24 17.00 -13.39
C GLY A 309 2.07 15.49 -13.29
N ARG A 310 1.09 14.90 -14.01
CA ARG A 310 0.82 13.46 -13.93
C ARG A 310 2.00 12.70 -14.51
N VAL A 311 2.63 11.89 -13.66
CA VAL A 311 3.72 11.01 -14.08
C VAL A 311 3.08 9.75 -14.62
N VAL A 312 3.07 9.61 -15.94
CA VAL A 312 2.71 8.35 -16.57
C VAL A 312 3.91 7.43 -16.41
N LEU A 313 3.88 6.61 -15.36
CA LEU A 313 4.88 5.57 -15.15
C LEU A 313 4.75 4.55 -16.27
N GLN A 314 5.88 4.05 -16.77
CA GLN A 314 5.83 2.92 -17.70
C GLN A 314 5.14 1.72 -17.01
N PRO A 315 4.27 0.97 -17.73
CA PRO A 315 3.72 -0.28 -17.21
C PRO A 315 4.85 -1.20 -16.76
N ASN A 316 4.67 -1.92 -15.63
CA ASN A 316 5.65 -2.79 -14.98
C ASN A 316 6.63 -3.44 -15.96
N SER A 317 7.94 -3.17 -15.84
CA SER A 317 8.94 -3.83 -16.68
C SER A 317 9.22 -5.28 -16.25
N HIS A 318 8.90 -5.64 -15.00
CA HIS A 318 9.25 -6.94 -14.42
C HIS A 318 8.10 -7.96 -14.33
N PHE A 319 6.84 -7.51 -14.33
CA PHE A 319 5.68 -8.39 -14.00
C PHE A 319 4.69 -8.58 -15.16
N VAL A 320 4.95 -8.05 -16.36
CA VAL A 320 4.06 -8.16 -17.53
C VAL A 320 4.24 -9.47 -18.30
N GLU A 321 5.28 -10.26 -18.03
CA GLU A 321 5.47 -11.58 -18.65
C GLU A 321 4.57 -12.66 -18.02
N GLY A 322 3.27 -12.55 -18.24
CA GLY A 322 2.32 -13.61 -17.85
C GLY A 322 0.87 -13.42 -18.31
N GLY A 323 0.51 -12.21 -18.74
CA GLY A 323 -0.89 -11.82 -18.93
C GLY A 323 -1.31 -11.45 -20.35
N ALA A 324 -0.69 -11.98 -21.40
CA ALA A 324 -1.24 -11.88 -22.76
C ALA A 324 -0.57 -12.88 -23.70
N ALA A 325 -1.00 -14.14 -23.65
CA ALA A 325 -0.85 -14.99 -24.84
C ALA A 325 -1.68 -14.35 -25.96
N LYS A 326 -1.02 -13.65 -26.88
CA LYS A 326 -1.60 -13.29 -28.18
C LYS A 326 -2.20 -14.57 -28.77
N GLN A 327 -3.52 -14.61 -28.88
CA GLN A 327 -4.15 -15.54 -29.82
C GLN A 327 -3.74 -15.08 -31.22
N GLU A 328 -2.63 -15.64 -31.72
CA GLU A 328 -2.34 -15.61 -33.14
C GLU A 328 -3.45 -16.39 -33.84
N GLY A 329 -4.12 -15.72 -34.77
CA GLY A 329 -5.28 -16.25 -35.47
C GLY A 329 -4.99 -17.58 -36.16
N ALA A 330 -5.87 -18.55 -35.92
CA ALA A 330 -5.91 -19.78 -36.69
C ALA A 330 -6.06 -19.43 -38.20
N PRO A 331 -5.24 -20.00 -39.09
CA PRO A 331 -5.39 -19.76 -40.52
C PRO A 331 -6.68 -20.44 -41.02
N ALA A 332 -7.46 -19.70 -41.81
CA ALA A 332 -8.68 -20.20 -42.44
C ALA A 332 -8.41 -21.45 -43.31
N PRO A 333 -9.33 -22.43 -43.36
CA PRO A 333 -9.12 -23.62 -44.16
C PRO A 333 -9.16 -23.27 -45.65
N ARG A 334 -8.10 -23.63 -46.38
CA ARG A 334 -8.08 -23.58 -47.84
C ARG A 334 -9.15 -24.51 -48.38
N ARG A 335 -10.08 -23.96 -49.15
CA ARG A 335 -10.95 -24.73 -50.04
C ARG A 335 -10.08 -25.34 -51.14
N SER A 336 -10.02 -26.66 -51.20
CA SER A 336 -9.63 -27.39 -52.41
C SER A 336 -10.89 -27.70 -53.22
N SER A 337 -10.87 -27.30 -54.48
CA SER A 337 -11.71 -27.79 -55.57
C SER A 337 -11.70 -29.31 -55.70
#